data_AF-A0A1Q5KJ72-F1
#
_entry.id   AF-A0A1Q5KJ72-F1
#
_cell.length_a   1.000
_cell.length_b   1.000
_cell.length_c   1.000
_cell.angle_alpha   90.00
_cell.angle_beta   90.00
_cell.angle_gamma   90.00
#
_symmetry.space_group_name_H-M   'P 1'
#
loop_
_entity.id
_entity.type
_entity.pdbx_description
1 polymer ?
#
loop_
_entity_poly.entity_id
_entity_poly.type
_entity_poly.pdbx_seq_one_letter_code
_entity_poly.pdbx_strand_id
1 'polypeptide(L)'
;MTAETITAEASGTWKLGDLPVHRIGFGAMRLTGSAAFHHGTPSDRERSLAVLRRAVELGVNHMDTAAFYFSSLRSANELINSALSPYPDDLVVVTKVGPHRDHQGEWGTAARPDQLRGHVEENLRQLGRDHLDVVNFRRQRQDSIAEHFGALAELRTAGLIRHLGVSSVEPRHLAEALEIAPVVCVQNRYAVDRPDPVGDEVLRLCGEHGIAFVPFYAVAGDAGEHGATAAHDEAVLSVARAHGVSAAQVRIAWTLHQGPHVLAIPGTGNPAHLAENVAAGAIELTGEELALLDTARSGTG
;
A
#
# COMPACT_ATOMS: atom_id res chain seq x y z
N MET A 1 22.84 26.74 4.46
CA MET A 1 21.40 26.53 4.18
C MET A 1 21.14 25.06 4.44
N THR A 2 20.49 24.72 5.55
CA THR A 2 20.04 23.35 5.80
C THR A 2 19.03 23.04 4.71
N ALA A 3 19.30 22.06 3.85
CA ALA A 3 18.31 21.62 2.87
C ALA A 3 17.02 21.26 3.62
N GLU A 4 15.93 21.95 3.32
CA GLU A 4 14.64 21.65 3.93
C GLU A 4 14.31 20.18 3.66
N THR A 5 13.90 19.46 4.70
CA THR A 5 13.50 18.06 4.54
C THR A 5 12.17 18.03 3.80
N ILE A 6 12.12 17.35 2.66
CA ILE A 6 10.88 17.16 1.89
C ILE A 6 9.95 16.25 2.69
N THR A 7 8.72 16.71 2.92
CA THR A 7 7.66 15.97 3.64
C THR A 7 6.65 15.38 2.65
N ALA A 8 5.77 14.51 3.15
CA ALA A 8 4.71 13.89 2.35
C ALA A 8 3.70 14.92 1.79
N GLU A 9 3.65 16.14 2.34
CA GLU A 9 2.83 17.25 1.82
C GLU A 9 3.14 17.55 0.35
N ALA A 10 4.41 17.41 -0.06
CA ALA A 10 4.83 17.66 -1.43
C ALA A 10 4.17 16.71 -2.45
N SER A 11 3.70 15.54 -2.02
CA SER A 11 3.00 14.59 -2.90
C SER A 11 1.58 15.02 -3.27
N GLY A 12 1.05 16.08 -2.63
CA GLY A 12 -0.35 16.46 -2.68
C GLY A 12 -1.23 15.61 -1.77
N THR A 13 -2.55 15.77 -1.88
CA THR A 13 -3.52 15.10 -1.02
C THR A 13 -4.62 14.40 -1.81
N TRP A 14 -5.20 13.36 -1.22
CA TRP A 14 -6.39 12.66 -1.70
C TRP A 14 -7.33 12.36 -0.52
N LYS A 15 -8.53 11.83 -0.80
CA LYS A 15 -9.45 11.36 0.25
C LYS A 15 -9.71 9.86 0.14
N LEU A 16 -9.49 9.14 1.24
CA LEU A 16 -9.99 7.78 1.43
C LEU A 16 -11.39 7.86 2.04
N GLY A 17 -12.40 8.03 1.17
CA GLY A 17 -13.75 8.36 1.59
C GLY A 17 -13.83 9.81 2.06
N ASP A 18 -13.97 10.00 3.37
CA ASP A 18 -13.94 11.33 4.00
C ASP A 18 -12.62 11.64 4.71
N LEU A 19 -11.65 10.73 4.67
CA LEU A 19 -10.36 10.84 5.37
C LEU A 19 -9.29 11.48 4.46
N PRO A 20 -8.82 12.71 4.73
CA PRO A 20 -7.77 13.34 3.95
C PRO A 20 -6.41 12.68 4.21
N VAL A 21 -5.71 12.29 3.16
CA VAL A 21 -4.39 11.69 3.23
C VAL A 21 -3.43 12.34 2.25
N HIS A 22 -2.14 12.38 2.59
CA HIS A 22 -1.10 12.66 1.61
C HIS A 22 -1.02 11.52 0.60
N ARG A 23 -0.51 11.79 -0.61
CA ARG A 23 -0.42 10.77 -1.66
C ARG A 23 0.73 9.78 -1.46
N ILE A 24 1.62 10.04 -0.49
CA ILE A 24 2.61 9.08 0.00
C ILE A 24 2.23 8.59 1.39
N GLY A 25 2.02 7.28 1.48
CA GLY A 25 1.79 6.51 2.69
C GLY A 25 2.98 5.63 3.04
N PHE A 26 2.74 4.71 3.98
CA PHE A 26 3.75 3.75 4.40
C PHE A 26 3.22 2.32 4.41
N GLY A 27 3.91 1.42 3.68
CA GLY A 27 3.59 -0.01 3.65
C GLY A 27 4.34 -0.81 4.72
N ALA A 28 3.63 -1.40 5.68
CA ALA A 28 4.23 -2.00 6.87
C ALA A 28 4.76 -3.44 6.67
N MET A 29 4.55 -4.07 5.51
CA MET A 29 4.96 -5.45 5.26
C MET A 29 6.47 -5.70 5.48
N ARG A 30 7.32 -4.71 5.17
CA ARG A 30 8.78 -4.81 5.32
C ARG A 30 9.29 -4.50 6.73
N LEU A 31 8.42 -4.04 7.63
CA LEU A 31 8.83 -3.77 9.01
C LEU A 31 9.09 -5.04 9.81
N THR A 32 8.56 -6.19 9.39
CA THR A 32 8.61 -7.40 10.21
C THR A 32 9.90 -8.20 10.05
N GLY A 33 10.70 -7.94 9.00
CA GLY A 33 11.95 -8.66 8.76
C GLY A 33 12.66 -8.29 7.45
N SER A 34 13.79 -8.95 7.19
CA SER A 34 14.60 -8.75 5.98
C SER A 34 13.90 -9.18 4.68
N ALA A 35 12.88 -10.04 4.78
CA ALA A 35 12.00 -10.44 3.70
C ALA A 35 10.54 -10.27 4.14
N ALA A 36 9.62 -10.31 3.17
CA ALA A 36 8.20 -10.34 3.49
C ALA A 36 7.85 -11.59 4.30
N PHE A 37 6.85 -11.48 5.18
CA PHE A 37 6.31 -12.59 5.97
C PHE A 37 7.36 -13.22 6.91
N HIS A 38 7.39 -14.56 6.99
CA HIS A 38 8.27 -15.31 7.88
C HIS A 38 9.58 -15.77 7.20
N HIS A 39 9.80 -15.42 5.93
CA HIS A 39 10.90 -15.95 5.10
C HIS A 39 12.27 -15.29 5.35
N GLY A 40 12.36 -14.33 6.27
CA GLY A 40 13.58 -13.59 6.56
C GLY A 40 13.88 -13.49 8.06
N THR A 41 14.98 -12.83 8.38
CA THR A 41 15.35 -12.56 9.77
C THR A 41 14.43 -11.46 10.32
N PRO A 42 13.80 -11.67 11.50
CA PRO A 42 13.00 -10.63 12.14
C PRO A 42 13.80 -9.35 12.33
N SER A 43 13.13 -8.22 12.12
CA SER A 43 13.76 -6.90 12.26
C SER A 43 14.10 -6.60 13.73
N ASP A 44 15.07 -5.70 13.92
CA ASP A 44 15.22 -5.05 15.22
C ASP A 44 13.95 -4.26 15.56
N ARG A 45 13.46 -4.42 16.79
CA ARG A 45 12.18 -3.85 17.21
C ARG A 45 12.27 -2.33 17.30
N GLU A 46 13.28 -1.81 17.98
CA GLU A 46 13.43 -0.38 18.22
C GLU A 46 13.67 0.37 16.91
N ARG A 47 14.43 -0.21 15.98
CA ARG A 47 14.56 0.32 14.62
C ARG A 47 13.21 0.40 13.90
N SER A 48 12.37 -0.63 13.99
CA SER A 48 11.04 -0.63 13.36
C SER A 48 10.13 0.44 13.96
N LEU A 49 10.15 0.62 15.28
CA LEU A 49 9.40 1.69 15.95
C LEU A 49 9.92 3.08 15.55
N ALA A 50 11.23 3.26 15.44
CA ALA A 50 11.84 4.51 15.01
C ALA A 50 11.45 4.87 13.56
N VAL A 51 11.39 3.89 12.65
CA VAL A 51 10.92 4.09 11.27
C VAL A 51 9.47 4.56 11.24
N LEU A 52 8.58 3.95 12.03
CA LEU A 52 7.17 4.35 12.10
C LEU A 52 6.98 5.77 12.62
N ARG A 53 7.68 6.13 13.70
CA ARG A 53 7.66 7.50 14.24
C ARG A 53 8.20 8.50 13.23
N ARG A 54 9.31 8.15 12.57
CA ARG A 54 9.90 8.99 11.54
C ARG A 54 8.98 9.19 10.33
N ALA A 55 8.17 8.20 9.98
CA ALA A 55 7.20 8.33 8.88
C ALA A 55 6.17 9.42 9.21
N VAL A 56 5.62 9.41 10.42
CA VAL A 56 4.69 10.45 10.90
C VAL A 56 5.38 11.82 10.98
N GLU A 57 6.62 11.90 11.49
CA GLU A 57 7.41 13.15 11.50
C GLU A 57 7.65 13.73 10.09
N LEU A 58 7.71 12.87 9.06
CA LEU A 58 7.84 13.26 7.67
C LEU A 58 6.48 13.61 7.01
N GLY A 59 5.40 13.66 7.79
CA GLY A 59 4.06 13.98 7.33
C GLY A 59 3.29 12.80 6.75
N VAL A 60 3.78 11.56 6.86
CA VAL A 60 2.98 10.40 6.43
C VAL A 60 1.80 10.22 7.39
N ASN A 61 0.59 10.37 6.86
CA ASN A 61 -0.64 10.27 7.65
C ASN A 61 -1.52 9.07 7.26
N HIS A 62 -1.00 8.10 6.50
CA HIS A 62 -1.67 6.81 6.35
C HIS A 62 -0.72 5.61 6.33
N MET A 63 -1.10 4.56 7.05
CA MET A 63 -0.33 3.32 7.25
C MET A 63 -1.08 2.15 6.64
N ASP A 64 -0.47 1.48 5.66
CA ASP A 64 -0.99 0.24 5.09
C ASP A 64 -0.39 -0.98 5.81
N THR A 65 -1.27 -1.87 6.29
CA THR A 65 -0.89 -3.05 7.07
C THR A 65 -1.82 -4.24 6.80
N ALA A 66 -1.62 -5.33 7.52
CA ALA A 66 -2.51 -6.48 7.62
C ALA A 66 -2.15 -7.32 8.85
N ALA A 67 -3.12 -7.93 9.53
CA ALA A 67 -2.85 -8.87 10.62
C ALA A 67 -1.96 -10.06 10.20
N PHE A 68 -2.03 -10.45 8.93
CA PHE A 68 -1.16 -11.47 8.35
C PHE A 68 0.21 -10.92 7.93
N TYR A 69 0.63 -9.70 8.30
CA TYR A 69 2.01 -9.23 8.17
C TYR A 69 2.76 -9.43 9.48
N PHE A 70 3.51 -10.53 9.55
CA PHE A 70 4.28 -10.92 10.71
C PHE A 70 5.47 -11.82 10.34
N SER A 71 6.51 -11.77 11.15
CA SER A 71 7.58 -12.76 11.22
C SER A 71 7.50 -13.49 12.57
N SER A 72 8.42 -14.41 12.84
CA SER A 72 8.43 -15.17 14.10
C SER A 72 8.45 -14.31 15.37
N LEU A 73 8.98 -13.08 15.30
CA LEU A 73 9.11 -12.20 16.46
C LEU A 73 8.42 -10.84 16.31
N ARG A 74 7.76 -10.55 15.18
CA ARG A 74 7.19 -9.21 14.89
C ARG A 74 5.84 -9.33 14.22
N SER A 75 4.86 -8.56 14.68
CA SER A 75 3.62 -8.26 13.94
C SER A 75 3.65 -6.80 13.49
N ALA A 76 3.31 -6.52 12.23
CA ALA A 76 3.23 -5.16 11.72
C ALA A 76 2.19 -4.33 12.50
N ASN A 77 1.02 -4.90 12.82
CA ASN A 77 -0.01 -4.22 13.59
C ASN A 77 0.44 -3.93 15.02
N GLU A 78 1.14 -4.87 15.68
CA GLU A 78 1.71 -4.63 17.02
C GLU A 78 2.75 -3.52 17.00
N LEU A 79 3.64 -3.51 15.99
CA LEU A 79 4.65 -2.46 15.85
C LEU A 79 4.00 -1.09 15.63
N ILE A 80 2.97 -1.00 14.79
CA ILE A 80 2.20 0.23 14.54
C ILE A 80 1.55 0.72 15.84
N ASN A 81 0.88 -0.16 16.57
CA ASN A 81 0.26 0.17 17.86
C ASN A 81 1.31 0.67 18.88
N SER A 82 2.37 -0.11 19.10
CA SER A 82 3.45 0.24 20.04
C SER A 82 4.17 1.54 19.69
N ALA A 83 4.32 1.87 18.41
CA ALA A 83 5.04 3.07 17.98
C ALA A 83 4.18 4.33 18.08
N LEU A 84 2.89 4.21 17.75
CA LEU A 84 2.03 5.34 17.42
C LEU A 84 0.84 5.51 18.35
N SER A 85 0.57 4.61 19.30
CA SER A 85 -0.50 4.78 20.30
C SER A 85 -0.09 5.74 21.44
N PRO A 86 -0.95 6.68 21.87
CA PRO A 86 -2.24 7.04 21.26
C PRO A 86 -2.03 7.64 19.86
N TYR A 87 -2.82 7.17 18.89
CA TYR A 87 -2.69 7.52 17.48
C TYR A 87 -2.90 9.03 17.25
N PRO A 88 -2.13 9.67 16.34
CA PRO A 88 -2.47 11.00 15.85
C PRO A 88 -3.88 11.03 15.26
N ASP A 89 -4.61 12.12 15.48
CA ASP A 89 -6.02 12.25 15.09
C ASP A 89 -6.25 12.14 13.58
N ASP A 90 -5.24 12.52 12.77
CA ASP A 90 -5.27 12.48 11.32
C ASP A 90 -4.63 11.21 10.72
N LEU A 91 -4.17 10.28 11.55
CA LEU A 91 -3.55 9.04 11.08
C LEU A 91 -4.58 7.99 10.66
N VAL A 92 -4.62 7.69 9.37
CA VAL A 92 -5.48 6.67 8.77
C VAL A 92 -4.77 5.31 8.72
N VAL A 93 -5.39 4.26 9.25
CA VAL A 93 -4.89 2.89 9.13
C VAL A 93 -5.70 2.10 8.11
N VAL A 94 -5.03 1.68 7.04
CA VAL A 94 -5.58 0.82 6.00
C VAL A 94 -5.13 -0.61 6.27
N THR A 95 -6.06 -1.52 6.55
CA THR A 95 -5.74 -2.94 6.77
C THR A 95 -6.43 -3.86 5.76
N LYS A 96 -6.16 -5.16 5.86
CA LYS A 96 -6.63 -6.18 4.91
C LYS A 96 -7.15 -7.41 5.63
N VAL A 97 -8.16 -8.02 5.02
CA VAL A 97 -8.74 -9.31 5.43
C VAL A 97 -8.94 -10.21 4.21
N GLY A 98 -9.09 -11.51 4.46
CA GLY A 98 -9.28 -12.55 3.44
C GLY A 98 -8.19 -13.61 3.54
N PRO A 99 -6.92 -13.27 3.25
CA PRO A 99 -5.79 -14.10 3.59
C PRO A 99 -5.62 -14.23 5.10
N HIS A 100 -5.15 -15.39 5.56
CA HIS A 100 -4.68 -15.60 6.92
C HIS A 100 -3.48 -16.53 6.91
N ARG A 101 -2.69 -16.48 7.98
CA ARG A 101 -1.56 -17.38 8.20
C ARG A 101 -1.72 -18.06 9.55
N ASP A 102 -1.30 -19.33 9.63
CA ASP A 102 -1.36 -20.09 10.88
C ASP A 102 -0.22 -19.70 11.85
N HIS A 103 -0.17 -20.37 12.99
CA HIS A 103 0.85 -20.13 14.02
C HIS A 103 2.28 -20.47 13.58
N GLN A 104 2.46 -21.27 12.53
CA GLN A 104 3.76 -21.57 11.93
C GLN A 104 4.15 -20.50 10.90
N GLY A 105 3.20 -19.65 10.51
CA GLY A 105 3.38 -18.62 9.51
C GLY A 105 3.00 -19.07 8.11
N GLU A 106 2.43 -20.26 7.95
CA GLU A 106 2.03 -20.84 6.67
C GLU A 106 0.68 -20.27 6.21
N TRP A 107 0.50 -20.17 4.89
CA TRP A 107 -0.74 -19.66 4.31
C TRP A 107 -1.88 -20.66 4.49
N GLY A 108 -2.96 -20.19 5.10
CA GLY A 108 -4.21 -20.93 5.17
C GLY A 108 -4.99 -20.90 3.85
N THR A 109 -6.14 -21.56 3.85
CA THR A 109 -7.08 -21.50 2.72
C THR A 109 -7.73 -20.12 2.63
N ALA A 110 -8.32 -19.84 1.47
CA ALA A 110 -9.11 -18.62 1.27
C ALA A 110 -10.25 -18.56 2.29
N ALA A 111 -10.36 -17.44 3.01
CA ALA A 111 -11.44 -17.24 3.96
C ALA A 111 -12.81 -17.28 3.26
N ARG A 112 -13.77 -17.91 3.92
CA ARG A 112 -15.19 -17.78 3.59
C ARG A 112 -15.75 -16.44 4.10
N PRO A 113 -16.88 -15.96 3.56
CA PRO A 113 -17.50 -14.71 4.02
C PRO A 113 -17.75 -14.66 5.53
N ASP A 114 -18.25 -15.77 6.13
CA ASP A 114 -18.55 -15.88 7.56
C ASP A 114 -17.32 -15.76 8.47
N GLN A 115 -16.11 -15.95 7.93
CA GLN A 115 -14.85 -15.88 8.68
C GLN A 115 -14.26 -14.46 8.71
N LEU A 116 -14.72 -13.55 7.85
CA LEU A 116 -14.14 -12.21 7.74
C LEU A 116 -14.31 -11.37 9.00
N ARG A 117 -15.37 -11.62 9.78
CA ARG A 117 -15.55 -10.97 11.09
C ARG A 117 -14.39 -11.24 12.03
N GLY A 118 -13.97 -12.50 12.15
CA GLY A 118 -12.82 -12.86 12.99
C GLY A 118 -11.53 -12.18 12.53
N HIS A 119 -11.34 -12.02 11.22
CA HIS A 119 -10.19 -11.28 10.68
C HIS A 119 -10.22 -9.79 10.98
N VAL A 120 -11.41 -9.17 11.00
CA VAL A 120 -11.60 -7.77 11.40
C VAL A 120 -11.31 -7.60 12.89
N GLU A 121 -11.87 -8.46 13.74
CA GLU A 121 -11.65 -8.46 15.19
C GLU A 121 -10.17 -8.70 15.56
N GLU A 122 -9.47 -9.54 14.80
CA GLU A 122 -8.02 -9.73 14.95
C GLU A 122 -7.24 -8.43 14.70
N ASN A 123 -7.57 -7.71 13.63
CA ASN A 123 -6.93 -6.43 13.32
C ASN A 123 -7.23 -5.38 14.38
N LEU A 124 -8.49 -5.27 14.84
CA LEU A 124 -8.89 -4.38 15.93
C LEU A 124 -8.07 -4.63 17.20
N ARG A 125 -7.94 -5.90 17.60
CA ARG A 125 -7.19 -6.29 18.79
C ARG A 125 -5.70 -5.99 18.66
N GLN A 126 -5.06 -6.33 17.53
CA GLN A 126 -3.62 -6.07 17.35
C GLN A 126 -3.30 -4.57 17.26
N LEU A 127 -4.15 -3.80 16.57
CA LEU A 127 -4.01 -2.35 16.45
C LEU A 127 -4.49 -1.60 17.70
N GLY A 128 -5.20 -2.25 18.62
CA GLY A 128 -5.73 -1.58 19.81
C GLY A 128 -6.73 -0.47 19.47
N ARG A 129 -7.62 -0.72 18.51
CA ARG A 129 -8.64 0.24 18.05
C ARG A 129 -10.05 -0.31 18.23
N ASP A 130 -11.01 0.60 18.45
CA ASP A 130 -12.44 0.26 18.55
C ASP A 130 -13.12 0.13 17.18
N HIS A 131 -12.55 0.77 16.14
CA HIS A 131 -12.95 0.64 14.75
C HIS A 131 -11.74 0.73 13.80
N LEU A 132 -11.86 0.18 12.59
CA LEU A 132 -10.85 0.27 11.53
C LEU A 132 -11.23 1.36 10.51
N ASP A 133 -10.26 2.18 10.10
CA ASP A 133 -10.51 3.29 9.18
C ASP A 133 -10.85 2.79 7.77
N VAL A 134 -10.00 1.92 7.20
CA VAL A 134 -10.23 1.32 5.89
C VAL A 134 -9.87 -0.17 5.93
N VAL A 135 -10.79 -1.03 5.48
CA VAL A 135 -10.54 -2.48 5.33
C VAL A 135 -10.64 -2.88 3.87
N ASN A 136 -9.54 -3.40 3.35
CA ASN A 136 -9.51 -4.02 2.02
C ASN A 136 -9.85 -5.51 2.10
N PHE A 137 -10.81 -5.97 1.30
CA PHE A 137 -10.89 -7.39 0.97
C PHE A 137 -9.78 -7.76 -0.01
N ARG A 138 -8.84 -8.61 0.41
CA ARG A 138 -7.77 -9.09 -0.47
C ARG A 138 -8.17 -10.40 -1.14
N ARG A 139 -8.57 -10.29 -2.41
CA ARG A 139 -8.89 -11.43 -3.27
C ARG A 139 -7.67 -12.33 -3.40
N GLN A 140 -7.88 -13.63 -3.30
CA GLN A 140 -6.85 -14.63 -3.56
C GLN A 140 -7.12 -15.32 -4.89
N ARG A 141 -8.27 -15.98 -5.03
CA ARG A 141 -8.64 -16.80 -6.20
C ARG A 141 -10.15 -16.88 -6.45
N GLN A 142 -10.95 -16.16 -5.67
CA GLN A 142 -12.40 -16.17 -5.80
C GLN A 142 -12.79 -15.63 -7.18
N ASP A 143 -13.76 -16.30 -7.80
CA ASP A 143 -14.31 -15.82 -9.07
C ASP A 143 -15.23 -14.61 -8.85
N SER A 144 -16.10 -14.63 -7.85
CA SER A 144 -16.87 -13.46 -7.42
C SER A 144 -16.42 -13.03 -6.03
N ILE A 145 -16.47 -11.73 -5.75
CA ILE A 145 -16.22 -11.19 -4.40
C ILE A 145 -17.50 -10.74 -3.69
N ALA A 146 -18.66 -10.91 -4.32
CA ALA A 146 -19.92 -10.33 -3.85
C ALA A 146 -20.28 -10.75 -2.41
N GLU A 147 -20.22 -12.06 -2.10
CA GLU A 147 -20.54 -12.53 -0.74
C GLU A 147 -19.53 -12.04 0.31
N HIS A 148 -18.24 -12.04 -0.03
CA HIS A 148 -17.18 -11.54 0.86
C HIS A 148 -17.32 -10.05 1.12
N PHE A 149 -17.57 -9.27 0.07
CA PHE A 149 -17.73 -7.83 0.19
C PHE A 149 -19.03 -7.46 0.90
N GLY A 150 -20.11 -8.22 0.68
CA GLY A 150 -21.36 -8.13 1.44
C GLY A 150 -21.16 -8.33 2.94
N ALA A 151 -20.39 -9.35 3.34
CA ALA A 151 -20.04 -9.55 4.75
C ALA A 151 -19.25 -8.37 5.34
N LEU A 152 -18.36 -7.73 4.58
CA LEU A 152 -17.67 -6.52 5.05
C LEU A 152 -18.60 -5.30 5.11
N ALA A 153 -19.57 -5.18 4.21
CA ALA A 153 -20.58 -4.13 4.23
C ALA A 153 -21.48 -4.22 5.49
N GLU A 154 -21.81 -5.44 5.94
CA GLU A 154 -22.49 -5.66 7.21
C GLU A 154 -21.63 -5.20 8.40
N LEU A 155 -20.32 -5.49 8.40
CA LEU A 155 -19.40 -5.06 9.45
C LEU A 155 -19.17 -3.54 9.46
N ARG A 156 -19.22 -2.89 8.28
CA ARG A 156 -19.27 -1.44 8.17
C ARG A 156 -20.54 -0.87 8.81
N THR A 157 -21.69 -1.46 8.51
CA THR A 157 -22.98 -1.06 9.11
C THR A 157 -22.98 -1.26 10.63
N ALA A 158 -22.32 -2.30 11.13
CA ALA A 158 -22.15 -2.57 12.55
C ALA A 158 -21.14 -1.64 13.25
N GLY A 159 -20.44 -0.76 12.52
CA GLY A 159 -19.51 0.22 13.07
C GLY A 159 -18.09 -0.27 13.33
N LEU A 160 -17.76 -1.52 12.97
CA LEU A 160 -16.40 -2.05 13.14
C LEU A 160 -15.44 -1.52 12.06
N ILE A 161 -15.98 -1.12 10.91
CA ILE A 161 -15.23 -0.63 9.76
C ILE A 161 -15.84 0.70 9.32
N ARG A 162 -15.02 1.72 9.08
CA ARG A 162 -15.50 3.01 8.56
C ARG A 162 -15.65 2.98 7.03
N HIS A 163 -14.59 2.58 6.32
CA HIS A 163 -14.55 2.52 4.86
C HIS A 163 -14.07 1.18 4.32
N LEU A 164 -14.48 0.87 3.08
CA LEU A 164 -14.20 -0.39 2.41
C LEU A 164 -13.33 -0.18 1.19
N GLY A 165 -12.43 -1.12 0.95
CA GLY A 165 -11.64 -1.21 -0.26
C GLY A 165 -11.54 -2.65 -0.75
N VAL A 166 -10.90 -2.84 -1.90
CA VAL A 166 -10.65 -4.17 -2.48
C VAL A 166 -9.21 -4.28 -2.94
N SER A 167 -8.67 -5.50 -3.02
CA SER A 167 -7.28 -5.73 -3.38
C SER A 167 -7.10 -6.99 -4.22
N SER A 168 -6.18 -6.93 -5.19
CA SER A 168 -5.95 -7.98 -6.21
C SER A 168 -7.18 -8.27 -7.08
N VAL A 169 -7.89 -7.23 -7.52
CA VAL A 169 -9.14 -7.33 -8.28
C VAL A 169 -8.99 -6.99 -9.76
N GLU A 170 -9.96 -7.43 -10.55
CA GLU A 170 -10.17 -7.05 -11.96
C GLU A 170 -11.40 -6.13 -12.07
N PRO A 171 -11.65 -5.45 -13.21
CA PRO A 171 -12.77 -4.52 -13.39
C PRO A 171 -14.13 -5.08 -12.96
N ARG A 172 -14.41 -6.34 -13.30
CA ARG A 172 -15.66 -7.01 -12.92
C ARG A 172 -15.89 -7.10 -11.40
N HIS A 173 -14.83 -7.29 -10.61
CA HIS A 173 -14.96 -7.37 -9.16
C HIS A 173 -15.12 -5.98 -8.55
N LEU A 174 -14.50 -4.96 -9.13
CA LEU A 174 -14.74 -3.57 -8.71
C LEU A 174 -16.21 -3.20 -8.96
N ALA A 175 -16.77 -3.61 -10.10
CA ALA A 175 -18.20 -3.44 -10.39
C ALA A 175 -19.09 -4.15 -9.34
N GLU A 176 -18.83 -5.42 -9.04
CA GLU A 176 -19.54 -6.16 -7.97
C GLU A 176 -19.48 -5.42 -6.62
N ALA A 177 -18.31 -4.95 -6.21
CA ALA A 177 -18.15 -4.25 -4.94
C ALA A 177 -18.96 -2.94 -4.90
N LEU A 178 -18.97 -2.18 -6.00
CA LEU A 178 -19.70 -0.91 -6.12
C LEU A 178 -21.22 -1.09 -6.09
N GLU A 179 -21.74 -2.24 -6.53
CA GLU A 179 -23.17 -2.56 -6.39
C GLU A 179 -23.59 -2.82 -4.93
N ILE A 180 -22.63 -3.17 -4.07
CA ILE A 180 -22.88 -3.59 -2.69
C ILE A 180 -22.67 -2.43 -1.70
N ALA A 181 -21.54 -1.72 -1.79
CA ALA A 181 -21.19 -0.64 -0.86
C ALA A 181 -20.17 0.34 -1.45
N PRO A 182 -20.05 1.58 -0.92
CA PRO A 182 -19.02 2.51 -1.35
C PRO A 182 -17.60 1.94 -1.18
N VAL A 183 -16.82 2.00 -2.26
CA VAL A 183 -15.40 1.60 -2.30
C VAL A 183 -14.54 2.85 -2.30
N VAL A 184 -13.59 2.97 -1.37
CA VAL A 184 -12.71 4.15 -1.26
C VAL A 184 -11.32 3.93 -1.85
N CYS A 185 -10.88 2.68 -1.96
CA CYS A 185 -9.61 2.36 -2.60
C CYS A 185 -9.57 0.97 -3.25
N VAL A 186 -8.67 0.83 -4.23
CA VAL A 186 -8.29 -0.43 -4.85
C VAL A 186 -6.78 -0.62 -4.72
N GLN A 187 -6.35 -1.71 -4.08
CA GLN A 187 -4.94 -2.09 -3.95
C GLN A 187 -4.54 -3.21 -4.92
N ASN A 188 -3.90 -2.87 -6.03
CA ASN A 188 -3.48 -3.82 -7.05
C ASN A 188 -1.97 -3.78 -7.31
N ARG A 189 -1.45 -4.82 -7.95
CA ARG A 189 -0.07 -4.82 -8.41
C ARG A 189 0.05 -3.88 -9.60
N TYR A 190 1.00 -2.96 -9.55
CA TYR A 190 1.25 -2.04 -10.66
C TYR A 190 2.68 -1.51 -10.56
N ALA A 191 3.42 -1.53 -11.66
CA ALA A 191 4.80 -1.07 -11.69
C ALA A 191 5.22 -0.68 -13.12
N VAL A 192 6.21 0.20 -13.22
CA VAL A 192 6.74 0.70 -14.50
C VAL A 192 7.31 -0.41 -15.39
N ASP A 193 7.82 -1.48 -14.80
CA ASP A 193 8.42 -2.63 -15.50
C ASP A 193 7.42 -3.75 -15.80
N ARG A 194 6.13 -3.51 -15.55
CA ARG A 194 5.08 -4.53 -15.69
C ARG A 194 3.90 -3.99 -16.49
N PRO A 195 3.86 -4.22 -17.81
CA PRO A 195 2.64 -3.96 -18.57
C PRO A 195 1.53 -4.90 -18.08
N ASP A 196 0.35 -4.33 -17.82
CA ASP A 196 -0.80 -5.04 -17.25
C ASP A 196 -2.08 -4.34 -17.74
N PRO A 197 -2.60 -4.70 -18.93
CA PRO A 197 -3.76 -4.01 -19.51
C PRO A 197 -5.00 -4.05 -18.60
N VAL A 198 -5.15 -5.12 -17.83
CA VAL A 198 -6.22 -5.25 -16.83
C VAL A 198 -5.99 -4.28 -15.67
N GLY A 199 -4.74 -4.18 -15.20
CA GLY A 199 -4.33 -3.19 -14.21
C GLY A 199 -4.56 -1.74 -14.69
N ASP A 200 -4.25 -1.45 -15.95
CA ASP A 200 -4.48 -0.14 -16.58
C ASP A 200 -5.97 0.22 -16.64
N GLU A 201 -6.82 -0.75 -16.98
CA GLU A 201 -8.27 -0.55 -16.97
C GLU A 201 -8.79 -0.26 -15.56
N VAL A 202 -8.34 -1.01 -14.55
CA VAL A 202 -8.73 -0.76 -13.15
C VAL A 202 -8.25 0.61 -12.68
N LEU A 203 -7.03 1.02 -13.04
CA LEU A 203 -6.49 2.34 -12.70
C LEU A 203 -7.36 3.46 -13.28
N ARG A 204 -7.76 3.35 -14.55
CA ARG A 204 -8.66 4.31 -15.21
C ARG A 204 -10.02 4.35 -14.53
N LEU A 205 -10.64 3.19 -14.29
CA LEU A 205 -11.94 3.10 -13.62
C LEU A 205 -11.90 3.74 -12.23
N CYS A 206 -10.82 3.54 -11.47
CA CYS A 206 -10.67 4.19 -10.17
C CYS A 206 -10.70 5.72 -10.30
N GLY A 207 -10.00 6.29 -11.29
CA GLY A 207 -10.02 7.72 -11.55
C GLY A 207 -11.41 8.26 -11.91
N GLU A 208 -12.15 7.54 -12.75
CA GLU A 208 -13.51 7.89 -13.17
C GLU A 208 -14.53 7.86 -12.02
N HIS A 209 -14.36 6.95 -11.08
CA HIS A 209 -15.23 6.80 -9.92
C HIS A 209 -14.77 7.60 -8.68
N GLY A 210 -13.65 8.32 -8.75
CA GLY A 210 -13.10 9.04 -7.60
C GLY A 210 -12.58 8.11 -6.48
N ILE A 211 -12.09 6.93 -6.85
CA ILE A 211 -11.56 5.89 -5.96
C ILE A 211 -10.03 5.96 -5.96
N ALA A 212 -9.41 5.83 -4.80
CA ALA A 212 -7.95 5.80 -4.73
C ALA A 212 -7.41 4.51 -5.37
N PHE A 213 -6.44 4.62 -6.28
CA PHE A 213 -5.68 3.46 -6.76
C PHE A 213 -4.35 3.39 -5.99
N VAL A 214 -4.11 2.28 -5.30
CA VAL A 214 -3.01 2.16 -4.34
C VAL A 214 -2.10 0.99 -4.74
N PRO A 215 -1.07 1.23 -5.57
CA PRO A 215 -0.27 0.16 -6.13
C PRO A 215 0.69 -0.46 -5.13
N PHE A 216 0.69 -1.79 -5.05
CA PHE A 216 1.73 -2.55 -4.36
C PHE A 216 2.78 -3.08 -5.34
N TYR A 217 4.00 -3.28 -4.84
CA TYR A 217 5.19 -3.63 -5.63
C TYR A 217 5.60 -2.60 -6.68
N ALA A 218 5.19 -1.33 -6.57
CA ALA A 218 5.67 -0.26 -7.45
C ALA A 218 7.21 -0.13 -7.46
N VAL A 219 7.85 -0.29 -6.29
CA VAL A 219 9.33 -0.30 -6.16
C VAL A 219 9.93 -1.66 -6.54
N ALA A 220 9.29 -2.75 -6.12
CA ALA A 220 9.82 -4.10 -6.30
C ALA A 220 9.64 -4.66 -7.72
N GLY A 221 8.69 -4.11 -8.48
CA GLY A 221 8.41 -4.51 -9.85
C GLY A 221 8.12 -6.00 -9.97
N ASP A 222 8.90 -6.66 -10.82
CA ASP A 222 8.79 -8.11 -11.05
C ASP A 222 9.27 -9.02 -9.92
N ALA A 223 10.14 -8.54 -9.04
CA ALA A 223 10.55 -9.32 -7.88
C ALA A 223 9.46 -9.44 -6.80
N GLY A 224 8.49 -8.52 -6.79
CA GLY A 224 7.32 -8.57 -5.90
C GLY A 224 7.68 -8.74 -4.42
N GLU A 225 7.31 -9.88 -3.84
CA GLU A 225 7.54 -10.21 -2.42
C GLU A 225 9.02 -10.43 -2.07
N HIS A 226 9.87 -10.69 -3.06
CA HIS A 226 11.31 -10.81 -2.86
C HIS A 226 11.97 -9.45 -2.60
N GLY A 227 11.35 -8.33 -3.02
CA GLY A 227 11.80 -6.96 -2.72
C GLY A 227 12.38 -6.24 -3.92
N ALA A 228 12.96 -5.06 -3.68
CA ALA A 228 13.59 -4.28 -4.73
C ALA A 228 14.76 -5.05 -5.37
N THR A 229 14.79 -5.11 -6.70
CA THR A 229 15.91 -5.66 -7.47
C THR A 229 17.01 -4.61 -7.63
N ALA A 230 18.26 -5.05 -7.79
CA ALA A 230 19.34 -4.17 -8.25
C ALA A 230 19.34 -4.00 -9.79
N ALA A 231 18.65 -4.90 -10.50
CA ALA A 231 18.45 -4.78 -11.94
C ALA A 231 17.29 -3.81 -12.19
N HIS A 232 17.61 -2.71 -12.88
CA HIS A 232 16.65 -1.71 -13.32
C HIS A 232 16.83 -1.50 -14.82
N ASP A 233 15.73 -1.19 -15.50
CA ASP A 233 15.76 -0.77 -16.89
C ASP A 233 16.60 0.49 -17.07
N GLU A 234 17.31 0.61 -18.20
CA GLU A 234 18.16 1.76 -18.47
C GLU A 234 17.36 3.07 -18.55
N ALA A 235 16.09 3.02 -18.96
CA ALA A 235 15.18 4.16 -18.90
C ALA A 235 15.07 4.69 -17.46
N VAL A 236 14.80 3.82 -16.49
CA VAL A 236 14.70 4.19 -15.07
C VAL A 236 16.03 4.75 -14.55
N LEU A 237 17.15 4.11 -14.91
CA LEU A 237 18.48 4.56 -14.49
C LEU A 237 18.86 5.92 -15.09
N SER A 238 18.48 6.17 -16.35
CA SER A 238 18.77 7.43 -17.03
C SER A 238 18.03 8.61 -16.39
N VAL A 239 16.73 8.45 -16.10
CA VAL A 239 15.92 9.44 -15.38
C VAL A 239 16.46 9.64 -13.96
N ALA A 240 16.83 8.56 -13.27
CA ALA A 240 17.41 8.65 -11.93
C ALA A 240 18.69 9.50 -11.90
N ARG A 241 19.58 9.32 -12.90
CA ARG A 241 20.78 10.14 -13.05
C ARG A 241 20.47 11.60 -13.40
N ALA A 242 19.47 11.85 -14.23
CA ALA A 242 19.05 13.21 -14.60
C ALA A 242 18.55 14.02 -13.39
N HIS A 243 17.83 13.36 -12.48
CA HIS A 243 17.30 13.97 -11.26
C HIS A 243 18.25 13.89 -10.05
N GLY A 244 19.32 13.08 -10.11
CA GLY A 244 20.24 12.85 -8.99
C GLY A 244 19.61 12.07 -7.83
N VAL A 245 18.66 11.17 -8.14
CA VAL A 245 17.85 10.40 -7.18
C VAL A 245 18.03 8.89 -7.39
N SER A 246 17.46 8.07 -6.50
CA SER A 246 17.49 6.61 -6.67
C SER A 246 16.46 6.12 -7.70
N ALA A 247 16.71 4.95 -8.28
CA ALA A 247 15.74 4.28 -9.16
C ALA A 247 14.40 3.99 -8.46
N ALA A 248 14.41 3.75 -7.15
CA ALA A 248 13.21 3.58 -6.35
C ALA A 248 12.37 4.86 -6.30
N GLN A 249 13.03 6.02 -6.17
CA GLN A 249 12.35 7.32 -6.21
C GLN A 249 11.71 7.58 -7.57
N VAL A 250 12.39 7.29 -8.68
CA VAL A 250 11.82 7.40 -10.04
C VAL A 250 10.59 6.51 -10.20
N ARG A 251 10.64 5.26 -9.73
CA ARG A 251 9.49 4.34 -9.77
C ARG A 251 8.28 4.87 -8.97
N ILE A 252 8.53 5.43 -7.79
CA ILE A 252 7.46 6.03 -6.96
C ILE A 252 6.90 7.28 -7.66
N ALA A 253 7.76 8.16 -8.17
CA ALA A 253 7.37 9.35 -8.88
C ALA A 253 6.52 9.02 -10.12
N TRP A 254 6.96 8.10 -10.98
CA TRP A 254 6.21 7.62 -12.14
C TRP A 254 4.84 7.07 -11.75
N THR A 255 4.77 6.33 -10.65
CA THR A 255 3.52 5.79 -10.13
C THR A 255 2.54 6.89 -9.76
N LEU A 256 3.01 7.94 -9.07
CA LEU A 256 2.19 9.11 -8.73
C LEU A 256 1.76 9.90 -9.98
N HIS A 257 2.52 9.86 -11.07
CA HIS A 257 2.13 10.55 -12.31
C HIS A 257 0.99 9.87 -13.08
N GLN A 258 0.58 8.66 -12.69
CA GLN A 258 -0.55 7.97 -13.33
C GLN A 258 -1.91 8.60 -12.99
N GLY A 259 -1.97 9.51 -12.02
CA GLY A 259 -3.15 10.33 -11.75
C GLY A 259 -3.22 10.86 -10.31
N PRO A 260 -4.02 11.90 -10.06
CA PRO A 260 -4.18 12.48 -8.72
C PRO A 260 -4.80 11.48 -7.72
N HIS A 261 -5.55 10.49 -8.21
CA HIS A 261 -6.16 9.41 -7.43
C HIS A 261 -5.18 8.31 -7.02
N VAL A 262 -3.92 8.37 -7.43
CA VAL A 262 -2.92 7.34 -7.11
C VAL A 262 -2.19 7.67 -5.81
N LEU A 263 -2.14 6.72 -4.88
CA LEU A 263 -1.43 6.82 -3.60
C LEU A 263 -0.34 5.75 -3.51
N ALA A 264 0.91 6.15 -3.28
CA ALA A 264 2.03 5.23 -3.14
C ALA A 264 2.26 4.84 -1.67
N ILE A 265 2.46 3.55 -1.39
CA ILE A 265 2.71 3.02 -0.04
C ILE A 265 4.04 2.26 0.05
N PRO A 266 5.18 2.87 -0.31
CA PRO A 266 6.46 2.19 -0.29
C PRO A 266 6.82 1.76 1.15
N GLY A 267 7.22 0.50 1.31
CA GLY A 267 7.57 -0.09 2.60
C GLY A 267 9.08 -0.26 2.77
N THR A 268 9.60 0.06 3.95
CA THR A 268 11.03 -0.09 4.26
C THR A 268 11.28 -0.24 5.76
N GLY A 269 12.33 -0.96 6.15
CA GLY A 269 12.88 -0.97 7.51
C GLY A 269 14.08 -0.03 7.69
N ASN A 270 14.43 0.77 6.68
CA ASN A 270 15.57 1.67 6.67
C ASN A 270 15.11 3.15 6.73
N PRO A 271 15.46 3.92 7.79
CA PRO A 271 15.13 5.34 7.90
C PRO A 271 15.62 6.22 6.73
N ALA A 272 16.77 5.89 6.12
CA ALA A 272 17.27 6.65 4.98
C ALA A 272 16.38 6.44 3.75
N HIS A 273 16.06 5.18 3.43
CA HIS A 273 15.12 4.87 2.34
C HIS A 273 13.73 5.44 2.61
N LEU A 274 13.29 5.54 3.88
CA LEU A 274 12.03 6.17 4.21
C LEU A 274 12.03 7.65 3.79
N ALA A 275 13.10 8.39 4.11
CA ALA A 275 13.23 9.79 3.70
C ALA A 275 13.27 9.93 2.16
N GLU A 276 14.00 9.06 1.47
CA GLU A 276 14.04 9.02 0.00
C GLU A 276 12.65 8.74 -0.61
N ASN A 277 11.93 7.74 -0.06
CA ASN A 277 10.59 7.37 -0.49
C ASN A 277 9.60 8.52 -0.34
N VAL A 278 9.65 9.26 0.77
CA VAL A 278 8.81 10.45 0.99
C VAL A 278 9.21 11.57 0.01
N ALA A 279 10.51 11.82 -0.15
CA ALA A 279 11.00 12.85 -1.06
C ALA A 279 10.63 12.60 -2.52
N ALA A 280 10.36 11.33 -2.91
CA ALA A 280 9.90 11.00 -4.25
C ALA A 280 8.59 11.69 -4.65
N GLY A 281 7.79 12.14 -3.67
CA GLY A 281 6.55 12.86 -3.91
C GLY A 281 6.72 14.26 -4.49
N ALA A 282 7.93 14.83 -4.37
CA ALA A 282 8.27 16.15 -4.91
C ALA A 282 8.92 16.09 -6.30
N ILE A 283 9.15 14.89 -6.85
CA ILE A 283 9.80 14.73 -8.15
C ILE A 283 8.74 14.95 -9.23
N GLU A 284 8.95 15.97 -10.06
CA GLU A 284 8.15 16.26 -11.24
C GLU A 284 8.83 15.64 -12.47
N LEU A 285 8.20 14.63 -13.08
CA LEU A 285 8.71 14.00 -14.29
C LEU A 285 8.21 14.76 -15.51
N THR A 286 9.12 15.08 -16.42
CA THR A 286 8.78 15.75 -17.68
C THR A 286 8.00 14.81 -18.60
N GLY A 287 7.26 15.37 -19.57
CA GLY A 287 6.54 14.56 -20.56
C GLY A 287 7.45 13.63 -21.37
N GLU A 288 8.70 14.03 -21.63
CA GLU A 288 9.69 13.19 -22.30
C GLU A 288 10.14 12.01 -21.43
N GLU A 289 10.37 12.25 -20.13
CA GLU A 289 10.74 11.19 -19.18
C GLU A 289 9.60 10.20 -18.97
N LEU A 290 8.36 10.68 -18.87
CA LEU A 290 7.18 9.80 -18.78
C LEU A 290 7.05 8.93 -20.04
N ALA A 291 7.17 9.52 -21.24
CA ALA A 291 7.11 8.77 -22.49
C ALA A 291 8.23 7.72 -22.60
N LEU A 292 9.44 8.05 -22.13
CA LEU A 292 10.57 7.11 -22.06
C LEU A 292 10.25 5.91 -21.15
N LEU A 293 9.74 6.18 -19.95
CA LEU A 293 9.38 5.15 -18.97
C LEU A 293 8.21 4.27 -19.45
N ASP A 294 7.21 4.87 -20.11
CA ASP A 294 6.06 4.14 -20.67
C ASP A 294 6.45 3.27 -21.87
N THR A 295 7.44 3.70 -22.66
CA THR A 295 8.02 2.89 -23.74
C THR A 295 8.75 1.67 -23.16
N ALA A 296 9.56 1.87 -22.12
CA ALA A 296 10.21 0.76 -21.41
C ALA A 296 9.20 -0.24 -20.83
N ARG A 297 8.06 0.27 -20.31
CA ARG A 297 6.95 -0.55 -19.82
C ARG A 297 6.31 -1.40 -20.91
N SER A 298 6.19 -0.88 -22.13
CA SER A 298 5.47 -1.54 -23.22
C SER A 298 6.29 -2.65 -23.90
N GLY A 299 7.58 -2.79 -23.57
CA GLY A 299 8.46 -3.83 -24.12
C GLY A 299 8.79 -3.66 -25.61
N THR A 300 8.47 -2.50 -26.21
CA THR A 300 8.82 -2.17 -27.59
C THR A 300 10.19 -1.49 -27.62
N GLY A 301 11.24 -2.29 -27.56
CA GLY A 301 12.62 -1.94 -27.89
C GLY A 301 13.12 -2.77 -29.06
#